data_AF-A0ABC9IGF9-F1
#
_entry.id   AF-A0ABC9IGF9-F1
#
_cell.length_a   1.000
_cell.length_b   1.000
_cell.length_c   1.000
_cell.angle_alpha   90.00
_cell.angle_beta   90.00
_cell.angle_gamma   90.00
#
_symmetry.space_group_name_H-M   'P 1'
#
loop_
_entity.id
_entity.type
_entity.pdbx_description
1 polymer ?
#
loop_
_entity_poly.entity_id
_entity_poly.type
_entity_poly.pdbx_seq_one_letter_code
_entity_poly.pdbx_strand_id
1 'polypeptide(L)'
;MPDNIEVPKEGLYVSTIPGGERLVVVDVNVVQDEDDEEGDEIFFLVTFVNEGDENDMSAPSWEFDSTEWREHVAREKLEFFG
;
A
#
# COMPACT_ATOMS: atom_id res chain seq x y z
N MET A 1 20.02 2.69 -9.20
CA MET A 1 18.82 2.83 -8.35
C MET A 1 17.62 2.86 -9.26
N PRO A 2 16.60 1.99 -9.12
CA PRO A 2 15.36 2.19 -9.86
C PRO A 2 14.70 3.45 -9.28
N ASP A 3 14.83 4.57 -9.98
CA ASP A 3 14.57 5.95 -9.51
C ASP A 3 13.09 6.28 -9.21
N ASN A 4 12.20 5.30 -9.00
CA ASN A 4 10.79 5.61 -8.67
C ASN A 4 10.04 4.48 -7.95
N ILE A 5 10.55 4.07 -6.79
CA ILE A 5 9.87 3.14 -5.88
C ILE A 5 8.68 3.87 -5.25
N GLU A 6 7.46 3.46 -5.59
CA GLU A 6 6.22 4.07 -5.06
C GLU A 6 5.80 3.34 -3.79
N VAL A 7 6.29 3.82 -2.65
CA VAL A 7 5.93 3.28 -1.33
C VAL A 7 4.49 3.66 -0.98
N PRO A 8 3.63 2.70 -0.58
CA PRO A 8 2.32 2.96 -0.01
C PRO A 8 2.41 3.95 1.16
N LYS A 9 1.47 4.88 1.26
CA LYS A 9 1.41 5.85 2.36
C LYS A 9 0.38 5.39 3.37
N GLU A 10 0.64 5.56 4.64
CA GLU A 10 -0.40 5.41 5.66
C GLU A 10 -1.41 6.56 5.52
N GLY A 11 -2.70 6.25 5.71
CA GLY A 11 -3.80 7.19 5.58
C GLY A 11 -4.92 6.72 4.65
N LEU A 12 -5.86 7.63 4.35
CA LEU A 12 -7.07 7.29 3.63
C LEU A 12 -6.86 7.25 2.10
N TYR A 13 -7.32 6.16 1.48
CA TYR A 13 -7.43 5.95 0.04
C TYR A 13 -8.91 5.84 -0.35
N VAL A 14 -9.35 6.70 -1.26
CA VAL A 14 -10.75 6.76 -1.70
C VAL A 14 -10.84 6.47 -3.19
N SER A 15 -11.66 5.49 -3.57
CA SER A 15 -11.97 5.26 -4.97
C SER A 15 -12.74 6.43 -5.56
N THR A 16 -12.31 6.90 -6.72
CA THR A 16 -13.02 7.93 -7.50
C THR A 16 -14.22 7.36 -8.27
N ILE A 17 -14.41 6.03 -8.26
CA ILE A 17 -15.58 5.38 -8.85
C ILE A 17 -16.77 5.50 -7.89
N PRO A 18 -17.98 5.87 -8.37
CA PRO A 18 -19.18 5.90 -7.52
C PRO A 18 -19.47 4.54 -6.88
N GLY A 19 -19.45 4.49 -5.55
CA GLY A 19 -19.65 3.26 -4.78
C GLY A 19 -18.42 2.35 -4.72
N GLY A 20 -17.24 2.84 -5.14
CA GLY A 20 -15.97 2.14 -4.99
C GLY A 20 -15.48 2.11 -3.54
N GLU A 21 -14.36 1.43 -3.35
CA GLU A 21 -13.80 1.14 -2.02
C GLU A 21 -13.21 2.39 -1.35
N ARG A 22 -13.26 2.40 -0.01
CA ARG A 22 -12.65 3.40 0.86
C ARG A 22 -11.82 2.67 1.89
N LEU A 23 -10.52 2.72 1.72
CA LEU A 23 -9.55 1.92 2.43
C LEU A 23 -8.66 2.85 3.24
N VAL A 24 -8.36 2.50 4.49
CA VAL A 24 -7.36 3.20 5.30
C VAL A 24 -6.16 2.28 5.42
N VAL A 25 -5.01 2.72 4.91
CA VAL A 25 -3.73 2.06 5.14
C VAL A 25 -3.28 2.44 6.54
N VAL A 26 -3.23 1.46 7.44
CA VAL A 26 -2.95 1.67 8.87
C VAL A 26 -1.50 1.40 9.23
N ASP A 27 -0.78 0.64 8.41
CA ASP A 27 0.62 0.27 8.65
C ASP A 27 1.31 -0.13 7.34
N VAL A 28 2.55 0.36 7.13
CA VAL A 28 3.39 0.00 5.98
C VAL A 28 4.80 -0.36 6.45
N ASN A 29 5.19 -1.63 6.28
CA ASN A 29 6.55 -2.07 6.55
C ASN A 29 7.32 -2.26 5.24
N VAL A 30 8.41 -1.52 5.09
CA VAL A 30 9.34 -1.70 3.97
C VAL A 30 10.29 -2.85 4.31
N VAL A 31 10.27 -3.89 3.50
CA VAL A 31 11.17 -5.04 3.64
C VAL A 31 12.28 -4.88 2.60
N GLN A 32 13.49 -4.64 3.09
CA GLN A 32 14.72 -4.60 2.29
C GLN A 32 15.63 -5.71 2.82
N ASP A 33 16.19 -6.53 1.93
CA ASP A 33 17.19 -7.50 2.33
C ASP A 33 18.44 -6.76 2.84
N GLU A 34 18.96 -7.21 3.98
CA GLU A 34 20.04 -6.53 4.72
C GLU A 34 21.39 -6.56 3.98
N ASP A 35 21.48 -7.36 2.91
CA ASP A 35 22.66 -7.52 2.07
C ASP A 35 22.71 -6.56 0.87
N ASP A 36 21.76 -5.61 0.75
CA ASP A 36 21.79 -4.40 -0.11
C ASP A 36 22.59 -4.59 -1.43
N GLU A 37 22.37 -5.71 -2.14
CA GLU A 37 23.03 -5.95 -3.41
C GLU A 37 22.29 -5.11 -4.47
N GLU A 38 23.03 -4.49 -5.40
CA GLU A 38 22.43 -3.73 -6.49
C GLU A 38 21.54 -4.66 -7.35
N GLY A 39 20.24 -4.69 -7.04
CA GLY A 39 19.28 -5.57 -7.71
C GLY A 39 18.25 -6.23 -6.78
N ASP A 40 18.38 -6.11 -5.46
CA ASP A 40 17.41 -6.71 -4.54
C ASP A 40 16.01 -6.08 -4.70
N GLU A 41 15.01 -6.96 -4.78
CA GLU A 41 13.61 -6.58 -4.96
C GLU A 41 13.07 -6.02 -3.64
N ILE A 42 12.54 -4.79 -3.70
CA ILE A 42 11.97 -4.12 -2.53
C ILE A 42 10.48 -4.43 -2.46
N PHE A 43 10.06 -5.01 -1.34
CA PHE A 43 8.68 -5.34 -1.05
C PHE A 43 8.15 -4.53 0.14
N PHE A 44 6.84 -4.39 0.19
CA PHE A 44 6.12 -3.71 1.26
C PHE A 44 5.06 -4.63 1.83
N LEU A 45 4.99 -4.74 3.15
CA LEU A 45 3.84 -5.31 3.84
C LEU A 45 2.89 -4.17 4.20
N VAL A 46 1.73 -4.16 3.56
CA VAL A 46 0.72 -3.11 3.68
C VAL A 46 -0.48 -3.67 4.41
N THR A 47 -0.84 -3.06 5.54
CA THR A 47 -2.08 -3.37 6.26
C THR A 47 -3.10 -2.29 5.95
N PHE A 48 -4.25 -2.69 5.42
CA PHE A 48 -5.35 -1.76 5.17
C PHE A 48 -6.69 -2.35 5.58
N VAL A 49 -7.60 -1.46 5.98
CA VAL A 49 -8.95 -1.77 6.47
C VAL A 49 -9.98 -0.87 5.80
N ASN A 50 -11.26 -1.19 5.92
CA ASN A 50 -12.30 -0.26 5.47
C ASN A 50 -12.33 0.99 6.37
N GLU A 51 -12.70 2.13 5.77
CA GLU A 51 -12.92 3.36 6.54
C GLU A 51 -13.95 3.12 7.66
N GLY A 52 -13.55 3.40 8.90
CA GLY A 52 -14.34 3.14 10.11
C GLY A 52 -13.90 1.91 10.92
N ASP A 53 -13.09 1.03 10.34
CA ASP A 53 -12.56 -0.18 10.99
C ASP A 53 -11.08 -0.06 11.39
N GLU A 54 -10.56 1.17 11.51
CA GLU A 54 -9.15 1.49 11.83
C GLU A 54 -8.62 0.86 13.12
N ASN A 55 -9.51 0.48 14.04
CA ASN A 55 -9.15 -0.15 15.31
C ASN A 55 -9.09 -1.68 15.23
N ASP A 56 -9.32 -2.28 14.05
CA ASP A 56 -9.23 -3.72 13.85
C ASP A 56 -7.76 -4.17 13.82
N MET A 57 -7.26 -4.58 14.98
CA MET A 57 -5.92 -5.14 15.14
C MET A 57 -5.77 -6.55 14.55
N SER A 58 -6.83 -7.15 14.00
CA SER A 58 -6.79 -8.45 13.33
C SER A 58 -6.68 -8.37 11.82
N ALA A 59 -6.62 -7.16 11.26
CA ALA A 59 -6.47 -6.93 9.84
C ALA A 59 -5.18 -7.59 9.29
N PRO A 60 -5.27 -8.40 8.23
CA PRO A 60 -4.10 -9.01 7.63
C PRO A 60 -3.28 -7.98 6.83
N SER A 61 -1.96 -8.16 6.83
CA SER A 61 -1.06 -7.43 5.94
C SER A 61 -0.93 -8.16 4.60
N TRP A 62 -0.71 -7.39 3.54
CA TRP A 62 -0.53 -7.87 2.17
C TRP A 62 0.85 -7.47 1.67
N GLU A 63 1.55 -8.41 1.04
CA GLU A 63 2.82 -8.14 0.38
C GLU A 63 2.57 -7.52 -1.01
N PHE A 64 3.27 -6.43 -1.29
CA PHE A 64 3.26 -5.75 -2.58
C PHE A 64 4.67 -5.34 -2.97
N ASP A 65 5.02 -5.48 -4.24
CA ASP A 65 6.08 -4.65 -4.83
C ASP A 65 5.55 -3.26 -5.27
N SER A 66 6.46 -2.39 -5.73
CA SER A 66 6.09 -1.02 -6.18
C SER A 66 5.14 -1.02 -7.39
N THR A 67 5.26 -2.00 -8.27
CA THR A 67 4.42 -2.16 -9.45
C THR A 67 3.03 -2.67 -9.04
N GLU A 68 2.96 -3.71 -8.22
CA GLU A 68 1.70 -4.29 -7.77
C GLU A 68 0.87 -3.29 -6.98
N TRP A 69 1.49 -2.51 -6.10
CA TRP A 69 0.80 -1.44 -5.38
C TRP A 69 0.22 -0.39 -6.34
N ARG A 70 1.03 0.06 -7.31
CA ARG A 70 0.60 1.04 -8.31
C ARG A 70 -0.54 0.50 -9.19
N GLU A 71 -0.47 -0.77 -9.58
CA GLU A 71 -1.53 -1.43 -10.34
C GLU A 71 -2.81 -1.55 -9.51
N HIS A 72 -2.71 -1.89 -8.23
CA HIS A 72 -3.85 -1.93 -7.30
C HIS A 72 -4.54 -0.56 -7.21
N VAL A 73 -3.78 0.51 -6.93
CA VAL A 73 -4.28 1.89 -6.87
C VAL A 73 -4.93 2.31 -8.20
N ALA A 74 -4.30 1.98 -9.33
CA ALA A 74 -4.81 2.35 -10.65
C ALA A 74 -6.07 1.57 -11.07
N ARG A 75 -6.18 0.30 -10.66
CA ARG A 75 -7.31 -0.59 -10.93
C ARG A 75 -8.54 -0.16 -10.13
N GLU A 76 -8.36 0.08 -8.84
CA GLU A 76 -9.43 0.50 -7.92
C GLU A 76 -9.71 2.01 -7.97
N LYS A 77 -8.94 2.76 -8.78
CA LYS A 77 -9.05 4.22 -8.95
C LYS A 77 -8.94 4.99 -7.63
N LEU A 78 -8.02 4.55 -6.78
CA LEU A 78 -7.81 5.12 -5.46
C LEU A 78 -7.01 6.41 -5.55
N GLU A 79 -7.44 7.42 -4.78
CA GLU A 79 -6.72 8.66 -4.53
C GLU A 79 -6.40 8.78 -3.04
N PHE A 80 -5.19 9.24 -2.71
CA PHE A 80 -4.73 9.41 -1.34
C PHE A 80 -5.18 10.77 -0.76
N PHE A 81 -5.75 10.76 0.45
CA PHE A 81 -6.33 11.94 1.11
C PHE A 81 -5.65 12.35 2.42
N GLY A 82 -4.69 11.56 2.93
CA GLY A 82 -3.99 11.83 4.20
C GLY A 82 -4.45 10.95 5.35
#